data_AF-A0A7S1BQ60-F1
#
_entry.id   AF-A0A7S1BQ60-F1
#
_cell.length_a   1.000
_cell.length_b   1.000
_cell.length_c   1.000
_cell.angle_alpha   90.00
_cell.angle_beta   90.00
_cell.angle_gamma   90.00
#
_symmetry.space_group_name_H-M   'P 1'
#
loop_
_entity.id
_entity.type
_entity.pdbx_description
1 polymer ?
#
loop_
_entity_poly.entity_id
_entity_poly.type
_entity_poly.pdbx_seq_one_letter_code
_entity_poly.pdbx_strand_id
1 'polypeptide(L)'
;KFDSKLDAFFSTLNTLFSFIAMACFDANLVTLVRIWTYNYFAQICVWFVAAYRKGWLAPFARGIFGNFALSNCRAISLIFTTSVPLSISEVFEYLEWEVLLVFAAHLGEAELVVWSMVASLWEFLESTTSGLMDAVGLRVALHLGKGQPALARLSAHKALFFSFL
;
A
#
# COMPACT_ATOMS: atom_id res chain seq x y z
N LYS A 1 -0.02 -3.18 16.61
CA LYS A 1 0.30 -1.73 16.72
C LYS A 1 1.10 -1.41 15.47
N PHE A 2 0.44 -0.89 14.45
CA PHE A 2 1.04 -0.58 13.15
C PHE A 2 2.18 0.43 13.38
N ASP A 3 3.35 0.17 12.81
CA ASP A 3 4.55 0.99 13.02
C ASP A 3 4.78 1.79 11.75
N SER A 4 4.00 2.86 11.57
CA SER A 4 4.02 3.73 10.39
C SER A 4 5.39 4.35 10.09
N LYS A 5 6.32 4.27 11.06
CA LYS A 5 7.71 4.70 10.92
C LYS A 5 8.48 3.85 9.92
N LEU A 6 8.17 2.55 9.79
CA LEU A 6 8.85 1.66 8.84
C LEU A 6 8.43 1.97 7.40
N ASP A 7 7.14 2.17 7.15
CA ASP A 7 6.67 2.52 5.81
C ASP A 7 7.15 3.91 5.39
N ALA A 8 7.11 4.89 6.30
CA ALA A 8 7.67 6.22 6.04
C ALA A 8 9.18 6.15 5.73
N PHE A 9 9.93 5.27 6.39
CA PHE A 9 11.36 5.07 6.15
C PHE A 9 11.66 4.44 4.79
N PHE A 10 10.93 3.39 4.39
CA PHE A 10 11.10 2.77 3.06
C PHE A 10 10.66 3.71 1.94
N SER A 11 9.57 4.45 2.13
CA SER A 11 9.10 5.46 1.19
C SER A 11 10.12 6.60 1.04
N THR A 12 10.66 7.14 2.13
CA THR A 12 11.74 8.16 2.05
C THR A 12 13.01 7.62 1.38
N LEU A 13 13.41 6.39 1.67
CA LEU A 13 14.54 5.76 0.96
C LEU A 13 14.26 5.61 -0.53
N ASN A 14 13.04 5.21 -0.91
CA ASN A 14 12.67 5.05 -2.31
C ASN A 14 12.76 6.39 -3.06
N THR A 15 12.11 7.42 -2.53
CA THR A 15 12.15 8.78 -3.10
C THR A 15 13.59 9.31 -3.19
N LEU A 16 14.41 9.08 -2.16
CA LEU A 16 15.79 9.55 -2.12
C LEU A 16 16.69 8.81 -3.13
N PHE A 17 16.56 7.49 -3.26
CA PHE A 17 17.32 6.72 -4.24
C PHE A 17 16.90 7.05 -5.68
N SER A 18 15.61 7.22 -5.94
CA SER A 18 15.11 7.65 -7.25
C SER A 18 15.62 9.05 -7.60
N PHE A 19 15.60 9.98 -6.65
CA PHE A 19 16.11 11.34 -6.87
C PHE A 19 17.62 11.36 -7.16
N ILE A 20 18.44 10.61 -6.39
CA ILE A 20 19.89 10.52 -6.62
C ILE A 20 20.18 9.84 -7.97
N ALA A 21 19.47 8.78 -8.32
CA ALA A 21 19.65 8.08 -9.59
C ALA A 21 19.37 9.01 -10.78
N MET A 22 18.32 9.82 -10.72
CA MET A 22 18.00 10.77 -11.78
C MET A 22 18.95 11.97 -11.80
N ALA A 23 19.20 12.61 -10.65
CA ALA A 23 19.95 13.86 -10.59
C ALA A 23 21.46 13.69 -10.83
N CYS A 24 22.03 12.53 -10.49
CA CYS A 24 23.48 12.31 -10.57
C CYS A 24 23.91 11.36 -11.70
N PHE A 25 23.02 10.50 -12.20
CA PHE A 25 23.40 9.43 -13.14
C PHE A 25 22.59 9.42 -14.44
N ASP A 26 21.71 10.41 -14.68
CA ASP A 26 20.85 10.50 -15.86
C ASP A 26 20.09 9.18 -16.11
N ALA A 27 19.56 8.62 -15.01
CA ALA A 27 19.02 7.27 -15.00
C ALA A 27 17.79 7.15 -15.89
N ASN A 28 17.85 6.18 -16.81
CA ASN A 28 16.72 5.79 -17.66
C ASN A 28 15.61 5.09 -16.82
N LEU A 29 14.37 5.09 -17.32
CA LEU A 29 13.18 4.53 -16.68
C LEU A 29 13.39 3.08 -16.19
N VAL A 30 14.10 2.27 -16.97
CA VAL A 30 14.40 0.87 -16.63
C VAL A 30 15.23 0.76 -15.34
N THR A 31 16.14 1.69 -15.11
CA THR A 31 16.97 1.71 -13.90
C THR A 31 16.12 2.06 -12.68
N LEU A 32 15.17 2.99 -12.83
CA LEU A 32 14.22 3.37 -11.76
C LEU A 32 13.31 2.22 -11.37
N VAL A 33 12.71 1.54 -12.35
CA VAL A 33 11.85 0.37 -12.10
C VAL A 33 12.60 -0.72 -11.33
N ARG A 34 13.89 -0.95 -11.64
CA ARG A 34 14.72 -1.89 -10.90
C ARG A 34 14.90 -1.47 -9.45
N ILE A 35 15.21 -0.19 -9.20
CA ILE A 35 15.35 0.35 -7.83
C ILE A 35 14.06 0.14 -7.04
N TRP A 36 12.91 0.50 -7.63
CA TRP A 36 11.60 0.31 -7.00
C TRP A 36 11.34 -1.16 -6.66
N THR A 37 11.55 -2.06 -7.64
CA THR A 37 11.33 -3.50 -7.45
C THR A 37 12.16 -4.06 -6.29
N TYR A 38 13.44 -3.70 -6.20
CA TYR A 38 14.30 -4.15 -5.12
C TYR A 38 13.90 -3.57 -3.75
N ASN A 39 13.50 -2.30 -3.70
CA ASN A 39 13.04 -1.66 -2.47
C ASN A 39 11.75 -2.32 -1.95
N TYR A 40 10.74 -2.50 -2.80
CA TYR A 40 9.50 -3.19 -2.46
C TYR A 40 9.75 -4.61 -1.94
N PHE A 41 10.64 -5.37 -2.59
CA PHE A 41 10.98 -6.71 -2.13
C PHE A 41 11.66 -6.70 -0.74
N ALA A 42 12.57 -5.75 -0.50
CA ALA A 42 13.21 -5.58 0.80
C ALA A 42 12.20 -5.21 1.90
N GLN A 43 11.26 -4.31 1.59
CA GLN A 43 10.19 -3.90 2.50
C GLN A 43 9.31 -5.09 2.91
N ILE A 44 8.89 -5.93 1.95
CA ILE A 44 8.11 -7.15 2.23
C ILE A 44 8.87 -8.09 3.18
N CYS A 45 10.17 -8.32 2.92
CA CYS A 45 10.99 -9.17 3.76
C CYS A 45 11.10 -8.64 5.19
N VAL A 46 11.34 -7.33 5.35
CA VAL A 46 11.43 -6.69 6.66
C VAL A 46 10.10 -6.77 7.42
N TRP A 47 8.98 -6.52 6.74
CA TRP A 47 7.65 -6.65 7.34
C TRP A 47 7.36 -8.07 7.80
N PHE A 48 7.67 -9.07 6.98
CA PHE A 48 7.46 -10.46 7.34
C PHE A 48 8.29 -10.85 8.57
N VAL A 49 9.58 -10.49 8.59
CA VAL A 49 10.47 -10.75 9.74
C VAL A 49 10.00 -10.00 10.99
N ALA A 50 9.58 -8.75 10.86
CA ALA A 50 9.06 -7.96 11.98
C ALA A 50 7.76 -8.57 12.54
N ALA A 51 6.83 -8.99 11.68
CA ALA A 51 5.59 -9.64 12.07
C ALA A 51 5.84 -10.99 12.76
N TYR A 52 6.82 -11.76 12.26
CA TYR A 52 7.23 -13.01 12.88
C TYR A 52 7.85 -12.79 14.26
N ARG A 53 8.82 -11.87 14.40
CA ARG A 53 9.49 -11.57 15.67
C ARG A 53 8.54 -11.01 16.73
N LYS A 54 7.57 -10.18 16.34
CA LYS A 54 6.55 -9.64 17.26
C LYS A 54 5.45 -10.66 17.61
N GLY A 55 5.50 -11.87 17.04
CA GLY A 55 4.53 -12.94 17.29
C GLY A 55 3.13 -12.65 16.74
N TRP A 56 2.96 -11.66 15.86
CA TRP A 56 1.66 -11.27 15.32
C TRP A 56 1.04 -12.37 14.46
N LEU A 57 1.89 -13.22 13.87
CA LEU A 57 1.48 -14.36 13.05
C LEU A 57 1.13 -15.60 13.89
N ALA A 58 1.50 -15.66 15.17
CA ALA A 58 1.27 -16.82 16.02
C ALA A 58 -0.20 -17.26 16.11
N PRO A 59 -1.21 -16.36 16.31
CA PRO A 59 -2.61 -16.77 16.32
C PRO A 59 -3.11 -17.26 14.95
N PHE A 60 -2.48 -16.84 13.86
CA PHE A 60 -2.86 -17.23 12.49
C PHE A 60 -2.08 -18.43 11.95
N ALA A 61 -0.98 -18.82 12.61
CA ALA A 61 -0.08 -19.88 12.16
C ALA A 61 -0.79 -21.24 11.96
N ARG A 62 -1.76 -21.58 12.82
CA ARG A 62 -2.58 -22.80 12.64
C ARG A 62 -3.47 -22.73 11.40
N GLY A 63 -3.97 -21.55 11.03
CA GLY A 63 -4.77 -21.37 9.82
C GLY A 63 -3.92 -21.36 8.54
N ILE A 64 -2.70 -20.81 8.63
CA ILE A 64 -1.76 -20.71 7.49
C ILE A 64 -1.09 -22.05 7.20
N PHE A 65 -0.66 -22.79 8.22
CA PHE A 65 0.14 -24.01 8.06
C PHE A 65 -0.57 -25.31 8.49
N GLY A 66 -1.65 -25.22 9.27
CA GLY A 66 -2.24 -26.38 9.95
C GLY A 66 -3.56 -26.88 9.38
N ASN A 67 -4.27 -26.09 8.57
CA ASN A 67 -5.55 -26.46 7.97
C ASN A 67 -5.59 -26.06 6.49
N PHE A 68 -6.26 -26.87 5.67
CA PHE A 68 -6.65 -26.49 4.32
C PHE A 68 -7.71 -25.37 4.42
N ALA A 69 -7.27 -24.12 4.62
CA ALA A 69 -8.16 -22.96 4.72
C ALA A 69 -9.07 -22.80 3.48
N LEU A 70 -8.63 -23.38 2.36
CA LEU A 70 -9.39 -23.47 1.10
C LEU A 70 -10.58 -24.44 1.14
N SER A 71 -10.78 -25.22 2.21
CA SER A 71 -11.93 -26.11 2.32
C SER A 71 -13.23 -25.39 2.70
N ASN A 72 -13.13 -24.18 3.26
CA ASN A 72 -14.30 -23.39 3.64
C ASN A 72 -14.78 -22.51 2.49
N CYS A 73 -15.53 -23.11 1.55
CA CYS A 73 -16.07 -22.41 0.38
C CYS A 73 -16.90 -21.17 0.74
N ARG A 74 -17.56 -21.15 1.91
CA ARG A 74 -18.36 -19.99 2.34
C ARG A 74 -17.48 -18.81 2.75
N ALA A 75 -16.38 -19.07 3.45
CA ALA A 75 -15.41 -18.04 3.82
C ALA A 75 -14.68 -17.50 2.58
N ILE A 76 -14.30 -18.39 1.65
CA ILE A 76 -13.67 -18.01 0.38
C ILE A 76 -14.62 -17.18 -0.46
N SER A 77 -15.89 -17.60 -0.59
CA SER A 77 -16.90 -16.84 -1.33
C SER A 77 -17.10 -15.46 -0.73
N LEU A 78 -17.12 -15.32 0.60
CA LEU A 78 -17.22 -14.01 1.25
C LEU A 78 -16.00 -13.13 0.91
N ILE A 79 -14.79 -13.67 1.04
CA ILE A 79 -13.56 -12.95 0.68
C ILE A 79 -13.59 -12.53 -0.78
N PHE A 80 -14.03 -13.40 -1.68
CA PHE A 80 -14.09 -13.11 -3.11
C PHE A 80 -15.11 -12.00 -3.41
N THR A 81 -16.31 -12.08 -2.83
CA THR A 81 -17.36 -11.08 -3.01
C THR A 81 -16.94 -9.70 -2.48
N THR A 82 -16.09 -9.62 -1.45
CA THR A 82 -15.57 -8.35 -0.94
C THR A 82 -14.31 -7.87 -1.65
N SER A 83 -13.42 -8.78 -2.06
CA SER A 83 -12.10 -8.41 -2.59
C SER A 83 -12.14 -8.10 -4.09
N VAL A 84 -13.03 -8.75 -4.86
CA VAL A 84 -13.20 -8.44 -6.28
C VAL A 84 -13.62 -6.99 -6.53
N PRO A 85 -14.68 -6.46 -5.90
CA PRO A 85 -15.05 -5.06 -6.14
C PRO A 85 -13.95 -4.09 -5.70
N LEU A 86 -13.24 -4.39 -4.60
CA LEU A 86 -12.10 -3.61 -4.16
C LEU A 86 -10.96 -3.63 -5.19
N SER A 87 -10.65 -4.80 -5.75
CA SER A 87 -9.58 -4.97 -6.75
C SER A 87 -9.90 -4.25 -8.06
N ILE A 88 -11.18 -4.15 -8.44
CA ILE A 88 -11.58 -3.41 -9.64
C ILE A 88 -11.26 -1.92 -9.46
N SER A 89 -11.57 -1.34 -8.29
CA SER A 89 -11.24 0.05 -7.99
C SER A 89 -9.73 0.32 -8.07
N GLU A 90 -8.92 -0.55 -7.47
CA GLU A 90 -7.45 -0.48 -7.54
C GLU A 90 -6.95 -0.53 -8.99
N VAL A 91 -7.49 -1.43 -9.82
CA VAL A 91 -7.08 -1.51 -11.24
C VAL A 91 -7.37 -0.21 -11.99
N PHE A 92 -8.52 0.44 -11.73
CA PHE A 92 -8.83 1.72 -12.36
C PHE A 92 -7.87 2.84 -11.91
N GLU A 93 -7.53 2.86 -10.63
CA GLU A 93 -6.56 3.81 -10.07
C GLU A 93 -5.18 3.65 -10.69
N TYR A 94 -4.65 2.42 -10.79
CA TYR A 94 -3.38 2.17 -11.48
C TYR A 94 -3.44 2.49 -12.98
N LEU A 95 -4.57 2.19 -13.63
CA LEU A 95 -4.72 2.47 -15.06
C LEU A 95 -4.69 3.96 -15.37
N GLU A 96 -5.21 4.80 -14.47
CA GLU A 96 -5.09 6.25 -14.59
C GLU A 96 -3.62 6.69 -14.65
N TRP A 97 -2.79 6.18 -13.74
CA TRP A 97 -1.35 6.49 -13.69
C TRP A 97 -0.59 6.02 -14.93
N GLU A 98 -0.90 4.81 -15.43
CA GLU A 98 -0.24 4.27 -16.61
C GLU A 98 -0.62 5.01 -17.90
N VAL A 99 -1.89 5.45 -18.03
CA VAL A 99 -2.31 6.26 -19.18
C VAL A 99 -1.60 7.62 -19.18
N LEU A 100 -1.45 8.25 -18.01
CA LEU A 100 -0.70 9.50 -17.87
C LEU A 100 0.79 9.32 -18.20
N LEU A 101 1.39 8.19 -17.80
CA LEU A 101 2.76 7.83 -18.15
C LEU A 101 2.95 7.72 -19.67
N VAL A 102 1.99 7.12 -20.39
CA VAL A 102 2.02 7.03 -21.87
C VAL A 102 1.99 8.42 -22.51
N PHE A 103 1.17 9.34 -21.99
CA PHE A 103 1.15 10.71 -22.48
C PHE A 103 2.44 11.47 -22.19
N ALA A 104 3.01 11.31 -20.99
CA ALA A 104 4.30 11.90 -20.63
C ALA A 104 5.43 11.38 -21.54
N ALA A 105 5.44 10.08 -21.84
CA ALA A 105 6.42 9.47 -22.74
C ALA A 105 6.32 10.01 -24.18
N HIS A 106 5.15 10.48 -24.62
CA HIS A 106 4.97 11.06 -25.95
C HIS A 106 5.53 12.50 -26.06
N LEU A 107 5.60 13.23 -24.94
CA LEU A 107 6.09 14.62 -24.91
C LEU A 107 7.62 14.68 -25.03
N GLY A 108 8.32 13.72 -24.45
CA GLY A 108 9.77 13.63 -24.50
C GLY A 108 10.35 12.88 -23.31
N GLU A 109 11.64 12.55 -23.40
CA GLU A 109 12.34 11.83 -22.33
C GLU A 109 12.48 12.68 -21.06
N ALA A 110 12.61 14.00 -21.20
CA ALA A 110 12.72 14.91 -20.08
C ALA A 110 11.41 14.97 -19.27
N GLU A 111 10.28 15.05 -19.96
CA GLU A 111 8.94 15.07 -19.37
C GLU A 111 8.62 13.76 -18.65
N LEU A 112 9.05 12.63 -19.21
CA LEU A 112 8.93 11.31 -18.59
C LEU A 112 9.70 11.23 -17.27
N VAL A 113 10.93 11.75 -17.22
CA VAL A 113 11.74 11.80 -16.00
C VAL A 113 11.04 12.67 -14.95
N VAL A 114 10.58 13.87 -15.33
CA VAL A 114 9.85 14.76 -14.39
C VAL A 114 8.57 14.09 -13.89
N TRP A 115 7.82 13.40 -14.75
CA TRP A 115 6.63 12.66 -14.36
C TRP A 115 6.94 11.59 -13.29
N SER A 116 8.00 10.81 -13.50
CA SER A 116 8.42 9.81 -12.51
C SER A 116 8.92 10.40 -11.18
N MET A 117 9.46 11.62 -11.18
CA MET A 117 9.76 12.36 -9.93
C MET A 117 8.48 12.77 -9.20
N VAL A 118 7.51 13.30 -9.93
CA VAL A 118 6.21 13.70 -9.36
C VAL A 118 5.48 12.49 -8.81
N ALA A 119 5.49 11.35 -9.50
CA ALA A 119 4.92 10.10 -9.03
C ALA A 119 5.57 9.65 -7.70
N SER A 120 6.92 9.68 -7.62
CA SER A 120 7.64 9.31 -6.38
C SER A 120 7.33 10.23 -5.20
N LEU A 121 7.04 11.51 -5.46
CA LEU A 121 6.60 12.47 -4.45
C LEU A 121 5.15 12.22 -4.03
N TRP A 122 4.29 11.88 -5.00
CA TRP A 122 2.90 11.53 -4.74
C TRP A 122 2.79 10.31 -3.83
N GLU A 123 3.51 9.22 -4.14
CA GLU A 123 3.56 8.01 -3.31
C GLU A 123 3.95 8.33 -1.85
N PHE A 124 4.88 9.27 -1.64
CA PHE A 124 5.27 9.69 -0.30
C PHE A 124 4.12 10.38 0.45
N LEU A 125 3.40 11.30 -0.21
CA LEU A 125 2.23 11.97 0.39
C LEU A 125 1.10 10.98 0.67
N GLU A 126 0.83 10.10 -0.30
CA GLU A 126 -0.20 9.09 -0.23
C GLU A 126 0.06 8.05 0.86
N SER A 127 1.33 7.72 1.14
CA SER A 127 1.67 6.76 2.21
C SER A 127 1.07 7.15 3.58
N THR A 128 0.94 8.45 3.84
CA THR A 128 0.37 8.95 5.10
C THR A 128 -1.14 8.75 5.14
N THR A 129 -1.83 9.08 4.05
CA THR A 129 -3.29 8.95 3.95
C THR A 129 -3.72 7.49 3.86
N SER A 130 -2.97 6.65 3.15
CA SER A 130 -3.20 5.21 3.07
C SER A 130 -2.98 4.52 4.41
N GLY A 131 -1.93 4.90 5.15
CA GLY A 131 -1.72 4.40 6.51
C GLY A 131 -2.85 4.77 7.48
N LEU A 132 -3.44 5.97 7.33
CA LEU A 132 -4.63 6.37 8.10
C LEU A 132 -5.85 5.53 7.70
N MET A 133 -6.08 5.34 6.40
CA MET A 133 -7.19 4.54 5.87
C MET A 133 -7.16 3.10 6.42
N ASP A 134 -6.01 2.43 6.36
CA ASP A 134 -5.84 1.07 6.85
C ASP A 134 -6.08 0.95 8.36
N ALA A 135 -5.54 1.89 9.14
CA ALA A 135 -5.71 1.93 10.58
C ALA A 135 -7.19 2.10 10.97
N VAL A 136 -7.93 2.90 10.22
CA VAL A 136 -9.36 3.14 10.42
C VAL A 136 -10.17 1.94 9.98
N GLY A 137 -9.89 1.37 8.81
CA GLY A 137 -10.54 0.17 8.29
C GLY A 137 -10.48 -0.98 9.29
N LEU A 138 -9.30 -1.22 9.89
CA LEU A 138 -9.13 -2.24 10.91
C LEU A 138 -9.96 -1.96 12.18
N ARG A 139 -10.04 -0.71 12.62
CA ARG A 139 -10.85 -0.32 13.81
C ARG A 139 -12.35 -0.45 13.54
N VAL A 140 -12.80 -0.01 12.36
CA VAL A 140 -14.20 -0.14 11.94
C VAL A 140 -14.59 -1.62 11.87
N ALA A 141 -13.77 -2.45 11.23
CA ALA A 141 -13.98 -3.89 11.17
C ALA A 141 -14.03 -4.54 12.57
N LEU A 142 -13.13 -4.13 13.47
CA LEU A 142 -13.12 -4.62 14.86
C LEU A 142 -14.41 -4.26 15.62
N HIS A 143 -14.89 -3.02 15.50
CA HIS A 143 -16.12 -2.59 16.18
C HIS A 143 -17.37 -3.26 15.59
N LEU A 144 -17.41 -3.44 14.26
CA LEU A 144 -18.49 -4.19 13.61
C LEU A 144 -18.49 -5.66 14.04
N GLY A 145 -17.31 -6.30 14.11
CA GLY A 145 -17.17 -7.67 14.61
C GLY A 145 -17.60 -7.86 16.06
N LYS A 146 -17.59 -6.79 16.87
CA LYS A 146 -18.09 -6.78 18.26
C LYS A 146 -19.56 -6.37 18.39
N GLY A 147 -20.26 -6.11 17.29
CA GLY A 147 -21.66 -5.65 17.30
C GLY A 147 -21.84 -4.22 17.81
N GLN A 148 -20.82 -3.36 17.67
CA GLN A 148 -20.82 -1.97 18.15
C GLN A 148 -20.88 -0.95 16.99
N PRO A 149 -22.02 -0.85 16.27
CA PRO A 149 -22.12 -0.01 15.08
C PRO A 149 -21.93 1.49 15.35
N ALA A 150 -22.34 1.98 16.53
CA ALA A 150 -22.16 3.39 16.91
C ALA A 150 -20.68 3.78 17.01
N LEU A 151 -19.84 2.91 17.57
CA LEU A 151 -18.39 3.13 17.69
C LEU A 151 -17.68 2.97 16.33
N ALA A 152 -18.15 2.06 15.48
CA ALA A 152 -17.68 1.94 14.11
C ALA A 152 -17.94 3.23 13.32
N ARG A 153 -19.16 3.78 13.41
CA ARG A 153 -19.52 5.05 12.76
C ARG A 153 -18.69 6.22 13.28
N LEU A 154 -18.47 6.30 14.59
CA LEU A 154 -17.62 7.32 15.19
C LEU A 154 -16.18 7.23 14.70
N SER A 155 -15.64 6.01 14.57
CA SER A 155 -14.27 5.78 14.06
C SER A 155 -14.14 6.24 12.61
N ALA A 156 -15.14 5.96 11.77
CA ALA A 156 -15.18 6.45 10.40
C ALA A 156 -15.29 7.98 10.31
N HIS A 157 -16.12 8.61 11.16
CA HIS A 157 -16.24 10.08 11.17
C HIS A 157 -14.94 10.77 11.60
N LYS A 158 -14.24 10.21 12.60
CA LYS A 158 -12.95 10.74 13.02
C LYS A 158 -11.91 10.66 11.89
N ALA A 159 -11.92 9.56 11.14
CA ALA A 159 -11.04 9.40 9.99
C ALA A 159 -11.29 10.47 8.92
N LEU A 160 -12.55 10.65 8.53
CA LEU A 160 -12.94 11.68 7.57
C LEU A 160 -12.49 13.08 8.02
N PHE A 161 -12.68 13.40 9.30
CA PHE A 161 -12.22 14.68 9.85
C PHE A 161 -10.69 14.85 9.73
N PHE A 162 -9.91 13.80 10.00
CA PHE A 162 -8.46 13.84 9.82
C PHE A 162 -8.01 13.84 8.37
N SER A 163 -8.81 13.33 7.43
CA SER A 163 -8.51 13.40 6.00
C SER A 163 -8.69 14.80 5.40
N PHE A 164 -9.48 15.67 6.04
CA PHE A 164 -9.69 17.06 5.60
C PHE A 164 -8.68 18.07 6.18
N LEU A 165 -7.85 17.66 7.14
CA LEU A 165 -6.94 18.53 7.88
C LEU A 165 -5.48 18.27 7.49
#